data_AF-A0A3B6PR67-F1
#
_entry.id   AF-A0A3B6PR67-F1
#
_cell.length_a   1.000
_cell.length_b   1.000
_cell.length_c   1.000
_cell.angle_alpha   90.00
_cell.angle_beta   90.00
_cell.angle_gamma   90.00
#
_symmetry.space_group_name_H-M   'P 1'
#
loop_
_entity.id
_entity.type
_entity.pdbx_description
1 polymer ?
#
loop_
_entity_poly.entity_id
_entity_poly.type
_entity_poly.pdbx_seq_one_letter_code
_entity_poly.pdbx_strand_id
1 'polypeptide(L)'
;MCSYGGGDVDDWYDDSDTDDHAEDTGDDRHHQQGARNSDLDLDDEDRTFLSQFPDTWGAAPTRKEKDIQGIQWERLAITREWYRQTRLQEYKNYENIPNSGEEAAEECKQTEKDGMYYEFRKNTRSVKSTILHFQLRNLVWATSKHDVYLMSHYSVLHWSALSGVDTELMNVQGHVAPKEKHPGSLLEGFSQTKVSTMAVKDNLLVAGGFQGELICKHLDREGISFCCRTSHDDNALTNAIEIFNTSSGAVHFMASSNDNGVRDYDMERFQLCNHFQFDCPVNASPFGYFF
;
A
#
# COMPACT_ATOMS: atom_id res chain seq x y z
N MET A 1 43.87 -20.63 14.03
CA MET A 1 44.15 -20.05 15.36
C MET A 1 44.37 -18.56 15.18
N CYS A 2 43.32 -17.78 15.40
CA CYS A 2 43.36 -16.41 15.91
C CYS A 2 42.05 -16.25 16.68
N SER A 3 42.17 -16.17 18.00
CA SER A 3 41.10 -16.04 18.98
C SER A 3 41.25 -14.68 19.62
N TYR A 4 40.21 -13.86 19.55
CA TYR A 4 39.92 -12.70 20.39
C TYR A 4 38.42 -12.45 20.20
N GLY A 5 37.57 -12.29 21.19
CA GLY A 5 37.70 -12.29 22.64
C GLY A 5 36.26 -12.09 23.16
N GLY A 6 35.88 -12.84 24.19
CA GLY A 6 34.58 -12.69 24.83
C GLY A 6 34.43 -11.31 25.44
N GLY A 7 33.25 -10.73 25.24
CA GLY A 7 32.70 -9.63 26.01
C GLY A 7 31.30 -10.04 26.42
N ASP A 8 31.05 -10.01 27.72
CA ASP A 8 29.84 -10.45 28.39
C ASP A 8 28.57 -9.86 27.77
N VAL A 9 27.60 -10.72 27.47
CA VAL A 9 26.24 -10.31 27.14
C VAL A 9 25.52 -10.19 28.48
N ASP A 10 25.53 -8.99 29.04
CA ASP A 10 24.73 -8.69 30.21
C ASP A 10 23.25 -8.87 29.88
N ASP A 11 22.61 -9.72 30.69
CA ASP A 11 21.17 -9.94 30.78
C ASP A 11 20.39 -8.63 30.80
N TRP A 12 19.46 -8.48 29.86
CA TRP A 12 18.32 -7.56 30.03
C TRP A 12 17.04 -8.36 29.83
N TYR A 13 16.60 -8.95 30.94
CA TYR A 13 15.21 -9.33 31.15
C TYR A 13 14.33 -8.08 31.11
N ASP A 14 13.27 -8.17 30.30
CA ASP A 14 11.87 -7.93 30.66
C ASP A 14 11.60 -6.87 31.76
N ASP A 15 11.14 -5.70 31.33
CA ASP A 15 10.28 -4.86 32.15
C ASP A 15 9.18 -4.27 31.25
N SER A 16 8.22 -5.15 30.90
CA SER A 16 6.86 -4.71 30.64
C SER A 16 6.26 -4.20 31.95
N ASP A 17 6.18 -2.88 32.12
CA ASP A 17 5.11 -2.15 32.82
C ASP A 17 5.62 -0.77 33.27
N THR A 18 5.33 0.26 32.47
CA THR A 18 5.16 1.61 33.02
C THR A 18 4.13 2.36 32.19
N ASP A 19 2.87 2.00 32.40
CA ASP A 19 1.80 2.99 32.41
C ASP A 19 2.07 3.89 33.62
N ASP A 20 2.23 5.21 33.42
CA ASP A 20 1.52 6.22 34.22
C ASP A 20 2.04 7.67 34.05
N HIS A 21 1.07 8.53 33.74
CA HIS A 21 0.89 9.91 34.22
C HIS A 21 1.69 11.05 33.54
N ALA A 22 1.12 11.58 32.45
CA ALA A 22 1.18 13.02 32.18
C ALA A 22 -0.03 13.70 32.84
N GLU A 23 0.23 14.59 33.78
CA GLU A 23 -0.77 15.29 34.60
C GLU A 23 -1.74 16.14 33.76
N ASP A 24 -3.01 15.93 34.09
CA ASP A 24 -4.19 16.70 33.71
C ASP A 24 -4.21 18.07 34.40
N THR A 25 -4.22 19.14 33.59
CA THR A 25 -4.85 20.40 33.98
C THR A 25 -5.74 20.89 32.83
N GLY A 26 -6.94 20.32 32.74
CA GLY A 26 -8.23 21.00 32.63
C GLY A 26 -8.46 22.02 31.50
N ASP A 27 -9.03 21.56 30.40
CA ASP A 27 -10.29 22.12 29.86
C ASP A 27 -11.05 21.03 29.09
N ASP A 28 -11.98 20.38 29.79
CA ASP A 28 -12.94 19.42 29.27
C ASP A 28 -13.94 20.12 28.35
N ARG A 29 -13.70 20.07 27.03
CA ARG A 29 -14.78 20.16 26.04
C ARG A 29 -14.55 19.20 24.88
N HIS A 30 -15.21 18.05 24.98
CA HIS A 30 -15.72 17.21 23.90
C HIS A 30 -15.02 17.31 22.55
N HIS A 31 -14.23 16.31 22.15
CA HIS A 31 -14.23 15.75 20.79
C HIS A 31 -13.64 14.33 20.78
N GLN A 32 -14.53 13.33 20.67
CA GLN A 32 -14.21 12.04 20.05
C GLN A 32 -13.60 12.31 18.68
N GLN A 33 -12.29 12.13 18.51
CA GLN A 33 -11.68 12.12 17.17
C GLN A 33 -11.65 10.69 16.67
N GLY A 34 -12.73 10.33 15.96
CA GLY A 34 -12.80 9.18 15.10
C GLY A 34 -11.75 9.24 13.98
N ALA A 35 -11.54 8.07 13.38
CA ALA A 35 -10.68 7.85 12.23
C ALA A 35 -10.73 9.02 11.24
N ARG A 36 -9.57 9.63 10.96
CA ARG A 36 -9.41 10.60 9.89
C ARG A 36 -9.64 9.89 8.56
N ASN A 37 -10.89 9.94 8.08
CA ASN A 37 -11.21 9.68 6.68
C ASN A 37 -10.41 10.70 5.85
N SER A 38 -9.35 10.24 5.19
CA SER A 38 -8.53 11.07 4.30
C SER A 38 -9.16 11.16 2.91
N ASP A 39 -10.45 11.45 2.86
CA ASP A 39 -11.08 12.08 1.72
C ASP A 39 -11.39 13.49 2.17
N LEU A 40 -10.80 14.47 1.50
CA LEU A 40 -11.21 15.85 1.67
C LEU A 40 -12.72 15.88 1.40
N ASP A 41 -13.52 16.16 2.41
CA ASP A 41 -14.93 16.55 2.25
C ASP A 41 -14.94 17.87 1.48
N LEU A 42 -14.72 17.80 0.18
CA LEU A 42 -14.76 18.93 -0.73
C LEU A 42 -16.21 19.42 -0.73
N ASP A 43 -16.39 20.68 -0.32
CA ASP A 43 -17.67 21.35 -0.39
C ASP A 43 -18.14 21.51 -1.86
N ASP A 44 -19.40 21.90 -2.03
CA ASP A 44 -20.00 22.02 -3.36
C ASP A 44 -19.30 23.08 -4.21
N GLU A 45 -18.71 24.13 -3.62
CA GLU A 45 -17.95 25.13 -4.38
C GLU A 45 -16.64 24.56 -4.93
N ASP A 46 -15.93 23.75 -4.12
CA ASP A 46 -14.71 23.05 -4.50
C ASP A 46 -14.95 22.06 -5.63
N ARG A 47 -16.05 21.30 -5.55
CA ARG A 47 -16.46 20.36 -6.60
C ARG A 47 -16.78 21.09 -7.90
N THR A 48 -17.53 22.18 -7.81
CA THR A 48 -17.93 22.98 -8.98
C THR A 48 -16.71 23.65 -9.63
N PHE A 49 -15.76 24.15 -8.84
CA PHE A 49 -14.51 24.72 -9.37
C PHE A 49 -13.59 23.65 -9.96
N LEU A 50 -13.41 22.50 -9.31
CA LEU A 50 -12.61 21.38 -9.83
C LEU A 50 -13.15 20.86 -11.17
N SER A 51 -14.48 20.82 -11.35
CA SER A 51 -15.09 20.41 -12.62
C SER A 51 -14.79 21.34 -13.79
N GLN A 52 -14.35 22.58 -13.53
CA GLN A 52 -13.88 23.52 -14.58
C GLN A 52 -12.49 23.15 -15.11
N PHE A 53 -11.77 22.27 -14.41
CA PHE A 53 -10.47 21.77 -14.82
C PHE A 53 -10.60 20.32 -15.30
N PRO A 54 -10.32 20.03 -16.59
CA PRO A 54 -10.18 18.67 -17.07
C PRO A 54 -9.35 17.81 -16.11
N ASP A 55 -9.75 16.57 -15.88
CA ASP A 55 -8.94 15.67 -15.06
C ASP A 55 -7.78 15.02 -15.81
N THR A 56 -7.81 15.14 -17.14
CA THR A 56 -6.83 14.59 -18.06
C THR A 56 -6.19 15.70 -18.88
N TRP A 57 -4.86 15.71 -18.97
CA TRP A 57 -4.11 16.68 -19.77
C TRP A 57 -2.94 16.03 -20.53
N GLY A 58 -2.67 16.52 -21.74
CA GLY A 58 -1.57 16.09 -22.62
C GLY A 58 -0.29 16.93 -22.50
N ALA A 59 0.64 16.76 -23.44
CA ALA A 59 2.04 17.19 -23.30
C ALA A 59 2.36 18.70 -23.43
N ALA A 60 1.51 19.53 -24.06
CA ALA A 60 1.74 20.97 -24.28
C ALA A 60 0.99 21.87 -23.27
N PRO A 61 1.12 23.22 -23.35
CA PRO A 61 1.72 24.18 -22.38
C PRO A 61 1.19 24.14 -20.93
N THR A 62 0.18 23.33 -20.67
CA THR A 62 -0.54 23.13 -19.40
C THR A 62 0.34 22.79 -18.19
N ARG A 63 1.56 22.27 -18.40
CA ARG A 63 2.53 21.97 -17.34
C ARG A 63 3.06 23.20 -16.60
N LYS A 64 3.15 24.35 -17.28
CA LYS A 64 3.63 25.59 -16.65
C LYS A 64 2.52 26.33 -15.90
N GLU A 65 1.28 26.14 -16.33
CA GLU A 65 0.13 26.89 -15.81
C GLU A 65 -0.60 26.16 -14.67
N LYS A 66 -0.50 24.83 -14.57
CA LYS A 66 -1.29 24.03 -13.62
C LYS A 66 -0.43 23.06 -12.83
N ASP A 67 -0.77 22.89 -11.55
CA ASP A 67 -0.11 21.91 -10.69
C ASP A 67 -0.57 20.49 -11.03
N ILE A 68 0.41 19.60 -11.28
CA ILE A 68 0.17 18.22 -11.72
C ILE A 68 -0.55 17.36 -10.66
N GLN A 69 -0.46 17.71 -9.38
CA GLN A 69 -1.15 17.04 -8.28
C GLN A 69 -2.56 17.60 -8.10
N GLY A 70 -2.89 18.70 -8.78
CA GLY A 70 -4.16 19.40 -8.64
C GLY A 70 -4.27 20.29 -7.41
N ILE A 71 -3.15 20.61 -6.76
CA ILE A 71 -3.15 21.53 -5.63
C ILE A 71 -3.54 22.93 -6.11
N GLN A 72 -4.56 23.50 -5.47
CA GLN A 72 -5.09 24.83 -5.77
C GLN A 72 -4.29 25.90 -5.02
N TRP A 73 -3.03 26.11 -5.42
CA TRP A 73 -2.11 27.05 -4.77
C TRP A 73 -2.66 28.48 -4.65
N GLU A 74 -3.54 28.91 -5.56
CA GLU A 74 -4.16 30.25 -5.56
C GLU A 74 -5.14 30.46 -4.39
N ARG A 75 -5.69 29.39 -3.83
CA ARG A 75 -6.60 29.45 -2.67
C ARG A 75 -5.89 29.28 -1.34
N LEU A 76 -4.62 28.88 -1.38
CA LEU A 76 -3.81 28.73 -0.19
C LEU A 76 -3.16 30.06 0.15
N ALA A 77 -2.97 30.33 1.44
CA ALA A 77 -2.19 31.48 1.91
C ALA A 77 -0.67 31.32 1.64
N ILE A 78 -0.26 30.25 0.95
CA ILE A 78 1.13 29.89 0.68
C ILE A 78 1.33 29.65 -0.80
N THR A 79 2.50 30.02 -1.32
CA THR A 79 2.85 29.76 -2.71
C THR A 79 3.52 28.38 -2.85
N ARG A 80 3.42 27.81 -4.05
CA ARG A 80 4.10 26.55 -4.41
C ARG A 80 5.62 26.61 -4.17
N GLU A 81 6.23 27.73 -4.54
CA GLU A 81 7.67 27.93 -4.41
C GLU A 81 8.09 28.00 -2.94
N TRP A 82 7.37 28.80 -2.15
CA TRP A 82 7.61 28.90 -0.71
C TRP A 82 7.48 27.53 -0.03
N TYR A 83 6.41 26.78 -0.29
CA TYR A 83 6.21 25.46 0.31
C TYR A 83 7.33 24.47 -0.03
N ARG A 84 7.82 24.49 -1.28
CA ARG A 84 8.94 23.64 -1.70
C ARG A 84 10.23 23.99 -0.97
N GLN A 85 10.52 25.28 -0.81
CA GLN A 85 11.71 25.73 -0.08
C GLN A 85 11.64 25.34 1.39
N THR A 86 10.50 25.59 2.04
CA THR A 86 10.27 25.18 3.44
C THR A 86 10.44 23.66 3.59
N ARG A 87 9.87 22.86 2.69
CA ARG A 87 10.04 21.40 2.72
C ARG A 87 11.50 20.99 2.58
N LEU A 88 12.28 21.61 1.70
CA LEU A 88 13.71 21.29 1.54
C LEU A 88 14.53 21.63 2.78
N GLN A 89 14.10 22.61 3.58
CA GLN A 89 14.81 23.04 4.79
C GLN A 89 14.41 22.24 6.03
N GLU A 90 13.12 21.92 6.16
CA GLU A 90 12.55 21.41 7.41
C GLU A 90 12.20 19.93 7.36
N TYR A 91 11.99 19.35 6.17
CA TYR A 91 11.55 17.96 6.06
C TYR A 91 12.66 17.00 6.46
N LYS A 92 12.38 16.16 7.45
CA LYS A 92 13.22 15.04 7.84
C LYS A 92 12.52 13.74 7.49
N ASN A 93 13.22 12.86 6.78
CA ASN A 93 12.72 11.52 6.52
C ASN A 93 12.59 10.78 7.86
N TYR A 94 11.56 9.95 7.96
CA TYR A 94 11.53 8.93 8.99
C TYR A 94 12.48 7.80 8.59
N GLU A 95 13.37 7.40 9.50
CA GLU A 95 14.33 6.34 9.28
C GLU A 95 14.26 5.35 10.43
N ASN A 96 14.11 4.05 10.11
CA ASN A 96 14.22 2.99 11.11
C ASN A 96 15.67 2.81 11.57
N ILE A 97 16.62 3.05 10.66
CA ILE A 97 18.06 3.00 10.90
C ILE A 97 18.59 4.40 10.62
N PRO A 98 19.17 5.10 11.62
CA PRO A 98 19.70 6.44 11.44
C PRO A 98 20.70 6.51 10.28
N ASN A 99 20.58 7.54 9.44
CA ASN A 99 21.44 7.84 8.28
C ASN A 99 21.42 6.82 7.14
N SER A 100 20.53 5.82 7.18
CA SER A 100 20.46 4.77 6.14
C SER A 100 20.25 5.31 4.73
N GLY A 101 19.52 6.43 4.57
CA GLY A 101 19.33 7.06 3.26
C GLY A 101 20.60 7.70 2.70
N GLU A 102 21.43 8.29 3.56
CA GLU A 102 22.70 8.93 3.16
C GLU A 102 23.74 7.87 2.81
N GLU A 103 23.89 6.85 3.65
CA GLU A 103 24.82 5.72 3.43
C GLU A 103 24.49 4.99 2.13
N ALA A 104 23.22 4.68 1.87
CA ALA A 104 22.80 4.04 0.62
C ALA A 104 23.08 4.92 -0.62
N ALA A 105 23.00 6.24 -0.48
CA ALA A 105 23.27 7.17 -1.58
C ALA A 105 24.77 7.19 -1.95
N GLU A 106 25.67 6.98 -0.99
CA GLU A 106 27.12 6.86 -1.24
C GLU A 106 27.48 5.62 -2.06
N GLU A 107 26.77 4.51 -1.85
CA GLU A 107 26.94 3.27 -2.61
C GLU A 107 26.29 3.30 -4.00
N CYS A 108 25.32 4.20 -4.22
CA CYS A 108 24.61 4.29 -5.48
C CYS A 108 25.49 4.85 -6.61
N LYS A 109 25.57 4.11 -7.72
CA LYS A 109 26.26 4.57 -8.93
C LYS A 109 25.61 5.86 -9.45
N GLN A 110 26.40 6.94 -9.50
CA GLN A 110 25.94 8.19 -10.09
C GLN A 110 25.64 8.02 -11.58
N THR A 111 24.52 8.57 -12.02
CA THR A 111 24.04 8.53 -13.40
C THR A 111 24.00 9.93 -14.01
N GLU A 112 24.24 10.03 -15.31
CA GLU A 112 24.06 11.28 -16.06
C GLU A 112 22.58 11.62 -16.17
N LYS A 113 22.21 12.83 -15.74
CA LYS A 113 20.80 13.26 -15.63
C LYS A 113 20.22 13.84 -16.94
N ASP A 114 21.02 13.92 -17.99
CA ASP A 114 20.67 14.63 -19.24
C ASP A 114 20.14 13.71 -20.34
N GLY A 115 19.94 12.42 -20.05
CA GLY A 115 19.39 11.46 -21.00
C GLY A 115 17.88 11.64 -21.19
N MET A 116 17.44 11.81 -22.45
CA MET A 116 16.01 11.88 -22.82
C MET A 116 15.48 10.50 -23.17
N TYR A 117 15.18 9.69 -22.16
CA TYR A 117 14.65 8.32 -22.34
C TYR A 117 13.12 8.25 -22.41
N TYR A 118 12.44 9.18 -21.74
CA TYR A 118 10.99 9.23 -21.66
C TYR A 118 10.49 10.63 -21.94
N GLU A 119 9.46 10.74 -22.76
CA GLU A 119 8.69 11.95 -22.94
C GLU A 119 7.33 11.80 -22.26
N PHE A 120 6.89 12.87 -21.61
CA PHE A 120 5.57 12.87 -21.01
C PHE A 120 4.48 12.82 -22.07
N ARG A 121 3.57 11.87 -21.87
CA ARG A 121 2.46 11.67 -22.78
C ARG A 121 1.15 12.25 -22.24
N LYS A 122 0.79 11.88 -21.02
CA LYS A 122 -0.52 12.16 -20.42
C LYS A 122 -0.44 12.05 -18.89
N ASN A 123 -1.25 12.86 -18.21
CA ASN A 123 -1.58 12.70 -16.80
C ASN A 123 -3.09 12.59 -16.65
N THR A 124 -3.57 11.74 -15.74
CA THR A 124 -4.97 11.74 -15.32
C THR A 124 -5.06 11.76 -13.79
N ARG A 125 -6.00 12.54 -13.27
CA ARG A 125 -6.38 12.55 -11.84
C ARG A 125 -7.76 11.94 -11.62
N SER A 126 -8.39 11.44 -12.68
CA SER A 126 -9.74 10.85 -12.64
C SER A 126 -9.80 9.60 -11.78
N VAL A 127 -8.65 8.96 -11.50
CA VAL A 127 -8.56 7.79 -10.65
C VAL A 127 -7.49 8.04 -9.61
N LYS A 128 -7.85 7.85 -8.34
CA LYS A 128 -6.99 8.09 -7.18
C LYS A 128 -7.05 6.88 -6.28
N SER A 129 -5.91 6.47 -5.76
CA SER A 129 -5.89 5.41 -4.76
C SER A 129 -6.19 5.98 -3.37
N THR A 130 -7.05 5.32 -2.61
CA THR A 130 -7.30 5.64 -1.21
C THR A 130 -6.34 4.83 -0.35
N ILE A 131 -5.47 5.53 0.37
CA ILE A 131 -4.47 4.93 1.24
C ILE A 131 -4.90 5.16 2.69
N LEU A 132 -5.26 4.08 3.38
CA LEU A 132 -5.69 4.14 4.78
C LEU A 132 -4.53 4.04 5.77
N HIS A 133 -3.44 3.39 5.38
CA HIS A 133 -2.27 3.17 6.24
C HIS A 133 -1.09 4.03 5.77
N PHE A 134 -0.46 4.78 6.67
CA PHE A 134 0.57 5.75 6.32
C PHE A 134 1.87 5.13 5.74
N GLN A 135 2.16 3.88 6.12
CA GLN A 135 3.35 3.14 5.67
C GLN A 135 3.10 2.22 4.47
N LEU A 136 1.88 1.72 4.27
CA LEU A 136 1.60 0.66 3.30
C LEU A 136 0.98 1.25 2.05
N ARG A 137 1.70 1.16 0.94
CA ARG A 137 1.39 1.87 -0.30
C ARG A 137 1.29 0.96 -1.53
N ASN A 138 1.26 -0.35 -1.33
CA ASN A 138 1.14 -1.34 -2.39
C ASN A 138 -0.33 -1.51 -2.84
N LEU A 139 -0.96 -0.39 -3.17
CA LEU A 139 -2.38 -0.27 -3.56
C LEU A 139 -2.56 0.18 -5.01
N VAL A 140 -1.46 0.23 -5.78
CA VAL A 140 -1.45 0.54 -7.21
C VAL A 140 -0.51 -0.43 -7.90
N TRP A 141 -1.01 -1.14 -8.92
CA TRP A 141 -0.28 -2.18 -9.65
C TRP A 141 -0.45 -2.00 -11.15
N ALA A 142 0.64 -2.05 -11.91
CA ALA A 142 0.60 -2.04 -13.36
C ALA A 142 1.04 -3.41 -13.89
N THR A 143 0.14 -4.13 -14.56
CA THR A 143 0.47 -5.43 -15.18
C THR A 143 0.95 -5.28 -16.62
N SER A 144 0.69 -4.14 -17.23
CA SER A 144 1.12 -3.79 -18.58
C SER A 144 1.31 -2.29 -18.71
N LYS A 145 1.79 -1.82 -19.87
CA LYS A 145 1.88 -0.38 -20.19
C LYS A 145 0.51 0.33 -20.25
N HIS A 146 -0.58 -0.43 -20.25
CA HIS A 146 -1.94 0.07 -20.44
C HIS A 146 -2.88 -0.26 -19.28
N ASP A 147 -2.51 -1.20 -18.41
CA ASP A 147 -3.40 -1.75 -17.41
C ASP A 147 -2.90 -1.41 -16.02
N VAL A 148 -3.69 -0.62 -15.30
CA VAL A 148 -3.40 -0.20 -13.93
C VAL A 148 -4.55 -0.66 -13.03
N TYR A 149 -4.22 -1.26 -11.90
CA TYR A 149 -5.14 -1.72 -10.89
C TYR A 149 -4.90 -0.92 -9.63
N LEU A 150 -5.96 -0.48 -8.97
CA LEU A 150 -5.82 0.35 -7.78
C LEU A 150 -6.99 0.21 -6.82
N MET A 151 -6.70 0.40 -5.54
CA MET A 151 -7.70 0.51 -4.50
C MET A 151 -8.20 1.94 -4.39
N SER A 152 -9.49 2.18 -4.61
CA SER A 152 -10.17 3.48 -4.44
C SER A 152 -11.37 3.32 -3.50
N HIS A 153 -11.33 4.00 -2.36
CA HIS A 153 -12.23 3.84 -1.22
C HIS A 153 -12.37 2.37 -0.78
N TYR A 154 -13.43 1.70 -1.20
CA TYR A 154 -13.74 0.29 -0.92
C TYR A 154 -13.71 -0.58 -2.19
N SER A 155 -13.29 -0.04 -3.33
CA SER A 155 -13.34 -0.71 -4.61
C SER A 155 -11.95 -0.93 -5.18
N VAL A 156 -11.67 -2.16 -5.62
CA VAL A 156 -10.53 -2.44 -6.49
C VAL A 156 -10.96 -2.19 -7.92
N LEU A 157 -10.30 -1.23 -8.57
CA LEU A 157 -10.59 -0.80 -9.93
C LEU A 157 -9.48 -1.28 -10.88
N HIS A 158 -9.86 -1.64 -12.09
CA HIS A 158 -8.97 -1.72 -13.25
C HIS A 158 -9.19 -0.48 -14.12
N TRP A 159 -8.13 0.27 -14.37
CA TRP A 159 -8.12 1.41 -15.27
C TRP A 159 -7.28 1.10 -16.51
N SER A 160 -7.88 1.27 -17.68
CA SER A 160 -7.18 1.10 -18.95
C SER A 160 -6.75 2.44 -19.53
N ALA A 161 -5.45 2.62 -19.74
CA ALA A 161 -4.90 3.82 -20.38
C ALA A 161 -5.31 3.96 -21.85
N LEU A 162 -5.76 2.87 -22.49
CA LEU A 162 -6.23 2.85 -23.88
C LEU A 162 -7.64 3.41 -24.01
N SER A 163 -8.58 2.91 -23.21
CA SER A 163 -9.99 3.37 -23.25
C SER A 163 -10.25 4.58 -22.34
N GLY A 164 -9.42 4.78 -21.32
CA GLY A 164 -9.64 5.76 -20.25
C GLY A 164 -10.77 5.38 -19.29
N VAL A 165 -11.26 4.14 -19.36
CA VAL A 165 -12.38 3.62 -18.56
C VAL A 165 -11.85 2.88 -17.34
N ASP A 166 -12.53 3.08 -16.22
CA ASP A 166 -12.42 2.29 -15.00
C ASP A 166 -13.48 1.17 -14.96
N THR A 167 -13.07 0.00 -14.48
CA THR A 167 -13.93 -1.16 -14.29
C THR A 167 -13.77 -1.64 -12.86
N GLU A 168 -14.86 -1.69 -12.10
CA GLU A 168 -14.83 -2.23 -10.74
C GLU A 168 -14.70 -3.75 -10.78
N LEU A 169 -13.67 -4.27 -10.11
CA LEU A 169 -13.38 -5.70 -10.04
C LEU A 169 -13.91 -6.35 -8.76
N MET A 170 -13.91 -5.60 -7.67
CA MET A 170 -14.31 -6.06 -6.35
C MET A 170 -14.66 -4.85 -5.48
N ASN A 171 -15.76 -4.93 -4.73
CA ASN A 171 -16.17 -3.92 -3.76
C ASN A 171 -16.23 -4.56 -2.36
N VAL A 172 -15.33 -4.13 -1.47
CA VAL A 172 -15.19 -4.64 -0.10
C VAL A 172 -15.97 -3.83 0.94
N GLN A 173 -16.77 -2.84 0.52
CA GLN A 173 -17.68 -2.12 1.42
C GLN A 173 -18.80 -3.05 1.90
N GLY A 174 -19.31 -3.85 0.97
CA GLY A 174 -20.31 -4.87 1.22
C GLY A 174 -19.71 -6.18 1.72
N HIS A 175 -20.55 -7.21 1.69
CA HIS A 175 -20.14 -8.57 2.01
C HIS A 175 -19.48 -9.23 0.79
N VAL A 176 -18.30 -9.80 1.01
CA VAL A 176 -17.45 -10.44 -0.01
C VAL A 176 -17.16 -11.86 0.42
N ALA A 177 -17.69 -12.84 -0.30
CA ALA A 177 -17.53 -14.26 -0.01
C ALA A 177 -17.08 -15.05 -1.25
N PRO A 178 -16.31 -16.12 -1.07
CA PRO A 178 -15.87 -16.98 -2.17
C PRO A 178 -17.08 -17.71 -2.77
N LYS A 179 -17.12 -17.79 -4.11
CA LYS A 179 -18.11 -18.59 -4.85
C LYS A 179 -17.65 -20.03 -5.05
N GLU A 180 -16.35 -20.27 -4.94
CA GLU A 180 -15.73 -21.59 -5.06
C GLU A 180 -15.52 -22.20 -3.67
N LYS A 181 -15.52 -23.53 -3.58
CA LYS A 181 -15.30 -24.26 -2.32
C LYS A 181 -13.93 -24.92 -2.35
N HIS A 182 -12.99 -24.33 -1.62
CA HIS A 182 -11.64 -24.86 -1.46
C HIS A 182 -11.33 -25.14 0.02
N PRO A 183 -10.52 -26.16 0.33
CA PRO A 183 -10.07 -26.40 1.70
C PRO A 183 -9.38 -25.17 2.30
N GLY A 184 -9.70 -24.81 3.54
CA GLY A 184 -9.15 -23.62 4.20
C GLY A 184 -9.81 -22.30 3.78
N SER A 185 -10.76 -22.32 2.86
CA SER A 185 -11.53 -21.13 2.49
C SER A 185 -12.55 -20.80 3.56
N LEU A 186 -12.58 -19.54 3.99
CA LEU A 186 -13.64 -18.97 4.82
C LEU A 186 -14.85 -18.66 3.93
N LEU A 187 -15.82 -19.56 3.92
CA LEU A 187 -17.02 -19.48 3.06
C LEU A 187 -17.97 -18.36 3.50
N GLU A 188 -17.92 -17.99 4.78
CA GLU A 188 -18.60 -16.82 5.31
C GLU A 188 -18.07 -15.51 4.75
N GLY A 189 -16.85 -15.47 4.19
CA GLY A 189 -16.27 -14.27 3.63
C GLY A 189 -16.01 -13.16 4.65
N PHE A 190 -15.95 -11.92 4.17
CA PHE A 190 -15.65 -10.73 4.96
C PHE A 190 -16.60 -9.58 4.63
N SER A 191 -16.69 -8.60 5.52
CA SER A 191 -17.47 -7.37 5.32
C SER A 191 -16.63 -6.17 5.72
N GLN A 192 -16.71 -5.08 4.96
CA GLN A 192 -16.04 -3.82 5.28
C GLN A 192 -14.52 -3.97 5.48
N THR A 193 -13.89 -4.87 4.71
CA THR A 193 -12.45 -5.11 4.80
C THR A 193 -11.68 -3.84 4.46
N LYS A 194 -10.83 -3.41 5.39
CA LYS A 194 -9.87 -2.33 5.14
C LYS A 194 -8.66 -2.92 4.45
N VAL A 195 -8.54 -2.71 3.15
CA VAL A 195 -7.43 -3.23 2.35
C VAL A 195 -6.17 -2.41 2.66
N SER A 196 -5.10 -3.09 3.10
CA SER A 196 -3.77 -2.52 3.36
C SER A 196 -2.81 -2.68 2.19
N THR A 197 -2.95 -3.77 1.43
CA THR A 197 -2.08 -4.10 0.30
C THR A 197 -2.86 -4.92 -0.73
N MET A 198 -2.41 -4.91 -1.97
CA MET A 198 -2.88 -5.81 -3.02
C MET A 198 -1.71 -6.23 -3.90
N ALA A 199 -1.91 -7.25 -4.72
CA ALA A 199 -1.03 -7.63 -5.81
C ALA A 199 -1.85 -8.09 -7.02
N VAL A 200 -1.38 -7.76 -8.22
CA VAL A 200 -2.01 -8.20 -9.47
C VAL A 200 -0.97 -8.70 -10.45
N LYS A 201 -1.11 -9.96 -10.88
CA LYS A 201 -0.21 -10.60 -11.84
C LYS A 201 -0.84 -11.88 -12.36
N ASP A 202 -0.50 -12.28 -13.59
CA ASP A 202 -0.89 -13.57 -14.16
C ASP A 202 -2.39 -13.89 -13.99
N ASN A 203 -3.24 -12.88 -14.24
CA ASN A 203 -4.70 -12.97 -14.15
C ASN A 203 -5.25 -13.26 -12.73
N LEU A 204 -4.44 -13.02 -11.71
CA LEU A 204 -4.79 -13.12 -10.30
C LEU A 204 -4.70 -11.74 -9.64
N LEU A 205 -5.72 -11.42 -8.84
CA LEU A 205 -5.75 -10.31 -7.89
C LEU A 205 -5.81 -10.91 -6.48
N VAL A 206 -4.91 -10.48 -5.61
CA VAL A 206 -4.96 -10.80 -4.18
C VAL A 206 -4.98 -9.49 -3.39
N ALA A 207 -5.92 -9.34 -2.46
CA ALA A 207 -6.01 -8.21 -1.54
C ALA A 207 -5.80 -8.67 -0.10
N GLY A 208 -5.01 -7.91 0.65
CA GLY A 208 -4.70 -8.12 2.06
C GLY A 208 -5.36 -7.05 2.92
N GLY A 209 -5.93 -7.47 4.05
CA GLY A 209 -6.64 -6.61 4.99
C GLY A 209 -5.89 -6.33 6.30
N PHE A 210 -6.46 -5.42 7.10
CA PHE A 210 -5.92 -5.00 8.40
C PHE A 210 -6.04 -6.08 9.49
N GLN A 211 -6.91 -7.08 9.33
CA GLN A 211 -7.17 -8.16 10.29
C GLN A 211 -6.80 -9.52 9.69
N GLY A 212 -5.69 -9.55 8.96
CA GLY A 212 -5.15 -10.74 8.33
C GLY A 212 -5.99 -11.32 7.20
N GLU A 213 -7.01 -10.60 6.71
CA GLU A 213 -7.84 -11.08 5.61
C GLU A 213 -7.03 -11.18 4.32
N LEU A 214 -7.21 -12.27 3.59
CA LEU A 214 -6.72 -12.46 2.23
C LEU A 214 -7.92 -12.77 1.33
N ILE A 215 -8.10 -11.98 0.28
CA ILE A 215 -9.17 -12.13 -0.70
C ILE A 215 -8.54 -12.34 -2.07
N CYS A 216 -8.77 -13.50 -2.67
CA CYS A 216 -8.22 -13.89 -3.96
C CYS A 216 -9.30 -13.93 -5.04
N LYS A 217 -9.02 -13.30 -6.17
CA LYS A 217 -9.90 -13.22 -7.33
C LYS A 217 -9.14 -13.52 -8.60
N HIS A 218 -9.62 -14.50 -9.36
CA HIS A 218 -9.26 -14.61 -10.78
C HIS A 218 -9.97 -13.52 -11.59
N LEU A 219 -9.22 -12.82 -12.44
CA LEU A 219 -9.74 -11.68 -13.21
C LEU A 219 -10.58 -12.11 -14.42
N ASP A 220 -10.38 -13.32 -14.93
CA ASP A 220 -11.15 -13.94 -16.02
C ASP A 220 -12.44 -14.64 -15.55
N ARG A 221 -12.71 -14.66 -14.24
CA ARG A 221 -13.87 -15.32 -13.64
C ARG A 221 -14.72 -14.34 -12.85
N GLU A 222 -16.00 -14.65 -12.74
CA GLU A 222 -16.93 -13.87 -11.93
C GLU A 222 -16.82 -14.24 -10.44
N GLY A 223 -16.89 -13.24 -9.55
CA GLY A 223 -16.85 -13.46 -8.10
C GLY A 223 -15.45 -13.65 -7.54
N ILE A 224 -15.40 -14.07 -6.27
CA ILE A 224 -14.20 -14.33 -5.49
C ILE A 224 -13.90 -15.82 -5.52
N SER A 225 -12.63 -16.18 -5.71
CA SER A 225 -12.20 -17.57 -5.78
C SER A 225 -11.89 -18.12 -4.40
N PHE A 226 -11.25 -17.33 -3.53
CA PHE A 226 -10.83 -17.81 -2.22
C PHE A 226 -10.72 -16.66 -1.20
N CYS A 227 -11.12 -16.96 0.03
CA CYS A 227 -10.93 -16.07 1.18
C CYS A 227 -10.28 -16.86 2.30
N CYS A 228 -9.27 -16.32 2.96
CA CYS A 228 -8.76 -16.88 4.21
C CYS A 228 -8.30 -15.79 5.15
N ARG A 229 -8.03 -16.16 6.40
CA ARG A 229 -7.44 -15.28 7.40
C ARG A 229 -6.11 -15.87 7.85
N THR A 230 -5.06 -15.06 7.82
CA THR A 230 -3.69 -15.47 8.13
C THR A 230 -3.47 -15.70 9.62
N SER A 231 -4.10 -14.86 10.46
CA SER A 231 -4.08 -14.92 11.92
C SER A 231 -5.32 -14.24 12.50
N HIS A 232 -5.68 -14.62 13.72
CA HIS A 232 -6.76 -14.01 14.51
C HIS A 232 -6.24 -13.00 15.54
N ASP A 233 -4.95 -12.68 15.50
CA ASP A 233 -4.38 -11.59 16.29
C ASP A 233 -5.02 -10.26 15.88
N ASP A 234 -5.32 -9.41 16.87
CA ASP A 234 -5.87 -8.07 16.67
C ASP A 234 -4.94 -7.18 15.84
N ASN A 235 -3.65 -7.53 15.77
CA ASN A 235 -2.64 -6.82 14.98
C ASN A 235 -2.15 -7.62 13.75
N ALA A 236 -2.94 -8.55 13.21
CA ALA A 236 -2.57 -9.39 12.06
C ALA A 236 -2.54 -8.68 10.70
N LEU A 237 -2.21 -7.39 10.65
CA LEU A 237 -2.24 -6.58 9.44
C LEU A 237 -1.41 -7.22 8.32
N THR A 238 -1.98 -7.35 7.13
CA THR A 238 -1.25 -7.85 5.96
C THR A 238 -0.41 -6.73 5.37
N ASN A 239 0.91 -6.87 5.40
CA ASN A 239 1.85 -5.82 5.05
C ASN A 239 2.15 -5.78 3.54
N ALA A 240 2.51 -6.94 2.96
CA ALA A 240 2.86 -7.05 1.56
C ALA A 240 2.34 -8.35 0.97
N ILE A 241 2.02 -8.31 -0.33
CA ILE A 241 1.66 -9.49 -1.12
C ILE A 241 2.49 -9.46 -2.40
N GLU A 242 3.06 -10.60 -2.77
CA GLU A 242 3.76 -10.78 -4.04
C GLU A 242 3.25 -12.05 -4.73
N ILE A 243 2.89 -11.94 -6.01
CA ILE A 243 2.48 -13.07 -6.84
C ILE A 243 3.66 -13.50 -7.70
N PHE A 244 3.97 -14.79 -7.70
CA PHE A 244 5.13 -15.31 -8.42
C PHE A 244 4.87 -16.72 -8.96
N ASN A 245 5.70 -17.10 -9.94
CA ASN A 245 5.71 -18.45 -10.48
C ASN A 245 6.87 -19.20 -9.84
N THR A 246 6.59 -20.39 -9.32
CA THR A 246 7.61 -21.33 -8.84
C THR A 246 8.44 -21.87 -10.00
N SER A 247 9.53 -22.58 -9.69
CA SER A 247 10.39 -23.22 -10.72
C SER A 247 9.66 -24.28 -11.54
N SER A 248 8.56 -24.85 -11.03
CA SER A 248 7.67 -25.76 -11.77
C SER A 248 6.67 -25.04 -12.67
N GLY A 249 6.56 -23.71 -12.55
CA GLY A 249 5.58 -22.89 -13.25
C GLY A 249 4.23 -22.75 -12.52
N ALA A 250 4.08 -23.34 -11.33
CA ALA A 250 2.87 -23.15 -10.53
C ALA A 250 2.80 -21.71 -9.98
N VAL A 251 1.60 -21.12 -10.02
CA VAL A 251 1.33 -19.77 -9.52
C VAL A 251 1.14 -19.82 -8.01
N HIS A 252 1.92 -19.00 -7.31
CA HIS A 252 1.85 -18.85 -5.87
C HIS A 252 1.70 -17.37 -5.52
N PHE A 253 1.25 -17.09 -4.29
CA PHE A 253 1.49 -15.79 -3.69
C PHE A 253 2.06 -15.92 -2.29
N MET A 254 2.92 -14.97 -1.93
CA MET A 254 3.39 -14.81 -0.56
C MET A 254 2.72 -13.61 0.07
N ALA A 255 2.26 -13.77 1.32
CA ALA A 255 1.73 -12.70 2.15
C ALA A 255 2.61 -12.56 3.40
N SER A 256 3.13 -11.35 3.62
CA SER A 256 3.79 -10.99 4.87
C SER A 256 2.83 -10.21 5.76
N SER A 257 2.87 -10.48 7.06
CA SER A 257 1.95 -9.91 8.02
C SER A 257 2.69 -9.37 9.25
N ASN A 258 1.98 -8.54 9.99
CA ASN A 258 2.49 -7.88 11.18
C ASN A 258 2.57 -8.82 12.40
N ASP A 259 2.11 -10.07 12.26
CA ASP A 259 2.23 -11.17 13.23
C ASP A 259 3.55 -11.95 13.11
N ASN A 260 4.57 -11.30 12.55
CA ASN A 260 5.89 -11.85 12.23
C ASN A 260 5.87 -13.08 11.28
N GLY A 261 4.75 -13.33 10.58
CA GLY A 261 4.61 -14.44 9.67
C GLY A 261 4.76 -14.06 8.20
N VAL A 262 5.43 -14.92 7.43
CA VAL A 262 5.38 -14.95 5.96
C VAL A 262 4.78 -16.27 5.51
N ARG A 263 3.74 -16.19 4.68
CA ARG A 263 2.93 -17.34 4.27
C ARG A 263 2.93 -17.47 2.77
N ASP A 264 3.19 -18.67 2.27
CA ASP A 264 3.21 -19.02 0.85
C ASP A 264 1.97 -19.87 0.53
N TYR A 265 1.19 -19.45 -0.46
CA TYR A 265 -0.05 -20.11 -0.88
C TYR A 265 0.05 -20.59 -2.32
N ASP A 266 -0.26 -21.87 -2.54
CA ASP A 266 -0.45 -22.47 -3.86
C ASP A 266 -1.83 -22.10 -4.39
N MET A 267 -1.88 -21.48 -5.57
CA MET A 267 -3.12 -21.00 -6.19
C MET A 267 -3.83 -22.01 -7.07
N GLU A 268 -3.21 -23.13 -7.42
CA GLU A 268 -3.92 -24.26 -8.03
C GLU A 268 -4.78 -24.98 -6.98
N ARG A 269 -4.26 -25.09 -5.74
CA ARG A 269 -4.90 -25.83 -4.65
C ARG A 269 -5.62 -24.94 -3.64
N PHE A 270 -5.36 -23.63 -3.66
CA PHE A 270 -5.80 -22.65 -2.67
C PHE A 270 -5.42 -23.06 -1.24
N GLN A 271 -4.17 -23.47 -1.05
CA GLN A 271 -3.67 -23.99 0.22
C GLN A 271 -2.39 -23.32 0.66
N LEU A 272 -2.24 -23.16 1.97
CA LEU A 272 -0.99 -22.75 2.60
C LEU A 272 0.05 -23.86 2.41
N CYS A 273 1.14 -23.55 1.70
CA CYS A 273 2.27 -24.45 1.50
C CYS A 273 3.32 -24.29 2.60
N ASN A 274 3.70 -23.05 2.89
CA ASN A 274 4.77 -22.75 3.85
C ASN A 274 4.36 -21.61 4.78
N HIS A 275 4.84 -21.70 6.01
CA HIS A 275 4.71 -20.65 7.01
C HIS A 275 6.06 -20.43 7.68
N PHE A 276 6.62 -19.24 7.49
CA PHE A 276 7.89 -18.82 8.05
C PHE A 276 7.63 -17.80 9.15
N GLN A 277 8.12 -18.09 10.36
CA GLN A 277 8.01 -17.20 11.50
C GLN A 277 9.34 -16.46 11.69
N PHE A 278 9.26 -15.17 11.94
CA PHE A 278 10.40 -14.30 12.23
C PHE A 278 10.29 -13.72 13.65
N ASP A 279 11.38 -13.12 14.12
CA ASP A 279 11.43 -12.48 15.43
C ASP A 279 10.73 -11.10 15.44
N CYS A 280 10.42 -10.55 14.26
CA CYS A 280 9.80 -9.25 14.11
C CYS A 280 8.84 -9.19 12.91
N PRO A 281 7.97 -8.16 12.84
CA PRO A 281 7.04 -7.98 11.75
C PRO A 281 7.72 -7.81 10.39
N VAL A 282 7.18 -8.47 9.36
CA VAL A 282 7.75 -8.42 8.01
C VAL A 282 6.96 -7.43 7.15
N ASN A 283 7.52 -6.24 6.94
CA ASN A 283 6.85 -5.11 6.26
C ASN A 283 6.93 -5.14 4.73
N ALA A 284 7.89 -5.87 4.17
CA ALA A 284 8.04 -6.02 2.73
C ALA A 284 8.68 -7.38 2.41
N SER A 285 8.20 -8.02 1.35
CA SER A 285 8.75 -9.26 0.81
C SER A 285 9.19 -9.07 -0.65
N PRO A 286 10.21 -8.24 -0.94
CA PRO A 286 10.72 -8.14 -2.30
C PRO A 286 11.46 -9.44 -2.67
N PHE A 287 10.90 -10.23 -3.58
CA PHE A 287 11.65 -11.32 -4.22
C PHE A 287 12.51 -10.76 -5.34
N GLY A 288 13.77 -10.46 -5.01
CA GLY A 288 14.87 -10.43 -5.96
C GLY A 288 15.71 -11.69 -5.76
N TYR A 289 15.51 -12.70 -6.60
CA TYR A 289 16.39 -13.87 -6.76
C TYR A 289 16.85 -14.57 -5.47
N PHE A 290 15.94 -15.26 -4.79
CA PHE A 290 16.30 -16.36 -3.89
C PHE A 290 15.82 -17.68 -4.49
N PHE A 291 16.48 -18.16 -5.55
CA PHE A 291 16.63 -19.57 -5.92
C PHE A 291 17.88 -19.74 -6.79
#